data_AF-A0A6I5C4A7-F1
#
_entry.id   AF-A0A6I5C4A7-F1
#
_cell.length_a   1.000
_cell.length_b   1.000
_cell.length_c   1.000
_cell.angle_alpha   90.00
_cell.angle_beta   90.00
_cell.angle_gamma   90.00
#
_symmetry.space_group_name_H-M   'P 1'
#
loop_
_entity.id
_entity.type
_entity.pdbx_description
1 polymer ?
#
loop_
_entity_poly.entity_id
_entity_poly.type
_entity_poly.pdbx_seq_one_letter_code
_entity_poly.pdbx_strand_id
1 'polypeptide(L)' 'MTQGHTITVEQGDEQVRVVRAGQVLAESRRPLVLRETGCPPRYYLPAEDVRLDLLT' A
#
# COMPACT_ATOMS: atom_id res chain seq x y z
N MET A 1 -4.78 -27.98 -15.02
CA MET A 1 -4.36 -26.58 -15.06
C MET A 1 -3.95 -26.21 -13.65
N THR A 2 -2.66 -26.02 -13.37
CA THR A 2 -2.25 -25.44 -12.09
C THR A 2 -2.82 -24.03 -12.03
N GLN A 3 -3.62 -23.72 -11.01
CA GLN A 3 -4.10 -22.37 -10.79
C GLN A 3 -2.86 -21.51 -10.51
N GLY A 4 -2.43 -20.74 -11.52
CA GLY A 4 -1.19 -19.98 -11.45
C GLY A 4 -1.25 -18.89 -10.39
N HIS A 5 -0.08 -18.51 -9.88
CA HIS A 5 0.06 -17.34 -9.01
C HIS A 5 -0.51 -16.11 -9.73
N THR A 6 -1.52 -15.48 -9.15
CA THR A 6 -2.18 -14.31 -9.74
C THR A 6 -1.81 -13.08 -8.93
N ILE A 7 -1.45 -12.01 -9.64
CA ILE A 7 -1.17 -10.69 -9.07
C ILE A 7 -2.08 -9.68 -9.80
N THR A 8 -2.85 -8.92 -9.04
CA THR A 8 -3.62 -7.77 -9.56
C THR A 8 -3.20 -6.50 -8.83
N VAL A 9 -3.31 -5.37 -9.53
CA VAL A 9 -3.07 -4.03 -8.98
C VAL A 9 -4.21 -3.13 -9.43
N GLU A 10 -4.89 -2.50 -8.49
CA GLU A 10 -6.04 -1.64 -8.74
C GLU A 10 -5.89 -0.33 -7.96
N GLN A 11 -6.49 0.75 -8.50
CA GLN A 11 -6.58 2.02 -7.79
C GLN A 11 -7.60 1.88 -6.66
N GLY A 12 -7.14 2.03 -5.42
CA GLY A 12 -8.00 2.09 -4.24
C GLY A 12 -8.60 3.49 -4.08
N ASP A 13 -9.81 3.54 -3.50
CA ASP A 13 -10.53 4.74 -3.11
C ASP A 13 -10.52 4.96 -1.59
N GLU A 14 -9.98 4.01 -0.84
CA GLU A 14 -9.82 4.10 0.60
C GLU A 14 -8.77 5.13 1.03
N GLN A 15 -9.00 5.75 2.19
CA GLN A 15 -7.99 6.57 2.85
C GLN A 15 -7.05 5.68 3.68
N VAL A 16 -5.77 5.69 3.33
CA VAL A 16 -4.72 4.91 4.02
C VAL A 16 -3.89 5.85 4.89
N ARG A 17 -3.70 5.46 6.16
CA ARG A 17 -2.81 6.13 7.11
C ARG A 17 -1.79 5.14 7.66
N VAL A 18 -0.51 5.44 7.51
CA VAL A 18 0.60 4.62 8.03
C VAL A 18 1.16 5.29 9.27
N VAL A 19 1.22 4.56 10.39
CA VAL A 19 1.73 5.05 11.68
C VAL A 19 2.78 4.10 12.22
N ARG A 20 3.90 4.64 12.72
CA ARG A 20 4.94 3.90 13.42
C ARG A 20 5.29 4.63 14.71
N ALA A 21 5.20 3.94 15.84
CA ALA A 21 5.50 4.50 17.17
C ALA A 21 4.80 5.85 17.44
N GLY A 22 3.53 5.98 17.05
CA GLY A 22 2.74 7.21 17.19
C GLY A 22 3.01 8.29 16.15
N GLN A 23 4.07 8.16 15.34
CA GLN A 23 4.39 9.08 14.25
C GLN A 23 3.70 8.64 12.96
N VAL A 24 2.98 9.55 12.32
CA VAL A 24 2.41 9.31 10.98
C VAL A 24 3.54 9.31 9.95
N LEU A 25 3.64 8.29 9.11
CA LEU A 25 4.65 8.24 8.04
C LEU A 25 4.04 8.57 6.68
N ALA A 26 2.75 8.28 6.49
CA ALA A 26 2.05 8.57 5.25
C ALA A 26 0.54 8.72 5.48
N GLU A 27 -0.11 9.54 4.67
CA GLU A 27 -1.56 9.64 4.53
C GLU A 27 -1.91 9.81 3.05
N SER A 28 -2.65 8.86 2.48
CA SER A 28 -3.01 8.88 1.05
C SER A 28 -4.49 8.59 0.85
N ARG A 29 -5.07 9.17 -0.20
CA ARG A 29 -6.43 8.88 -0.71
C ARG A 29 -6.41 8.28 -2.12
N ARG A 30 -5.24 7.84 -2.56
CA ARG A 30 -4.99 7.31 -3.90
C ARG A 30 -3.99 6.14 -3.85
N PRO A 31 -4.16 5.17 -2.94
CA PRO A 31 -3.30 4.00 -2.90
C PRO A 31 -3.49 3.13 -4.16
N LEU A 32 -2.45 2.39 -4.52
CA LEU A 32 -2.61 1.20 -5.35
C LEU A 32 -2.66 -0.03 -4.42
N VAL A 33 -3.67 -0.87 -4.60
CA VAL A 33 -3.86 -2.10 -3.83
C VAL A 33 -3.37 -3.28 -4.66
N LEU A 34 -2.29 -3.90 -4.23
CA LEU A 34 -1.77 -5.14 -4.80
C LEU A 34 -2.38 -6.34 -4.07
N ARG A 35 -2.96 -7.26 -4.84
CA ARG A 35 -3.46 -8.55 -4.35
C ARG A 35 -2.71 -9.67 -5.03
N GLU A 36 -2.08 -10.53 -4.22
CA GLU A 36 -1.30 -11.66 -4.68
C GLU A 36 -1.83 -12.95 -4.03
N THR A 37 -1.96 -14.02 -4.81
CA THR A 37 -2.44 -15.31 -4.32
C THR A 37 -1.62 -15.78 -3.12
N GLY A 38 -2.28 -15.99 -1.97
CA GLY A 38 -1.63 -16.47 -0.75
C GLY A 38 -0.95 -15.39 0.10
N CYS A 39 -1.06 -14.12 -0.26
CA CYS A 39 -0.52 -12.99 0.51
C CYS A 39 -1.63 -12.02 0.95
N PRO A 40 -1.48 -11.35 2.11
CA PRO A 40 -2.32 -10.20 2.45
C PRO A 40 -2.18 -9.07 1.42
N PRO A 41 -3.20 -8.22 1.24
CA PRO A 41 -3.11 -7.04 0.38
C PRO A 41 -1.94 -6.12 0.77
N ARG A 42 -1.25 -5.57 -0.23
CA ARG A 42 -0.20 -4.57 -0.06
C ARG A 42 -0.67 -3.23 -0.63
N TYR A 43 -0.38 -2.16 0.09
CA TYR A 43 -0.71 -0.80 -0.34
C TYR A 43 0.57 -0.11 -0.81
N TYR A 44 0.59 0.32 -2.07
CA TYR A 44 1.60 1.23 -2.58
C TYR A 44 1.05 2.65 -2.52
N LEU A 45 1.78 3.52 -1.84
CA LEU A 45 1.41 4.91 -1.68
C LEU A 45 2.29 5.77 -2.58
N PRO A 46 1.74 6.81 -3.24
CA PRO A 46 2.55 7.78 -3.95
C PRO A 46 3.59 8.41 -3.03
N ALA A 47 4.81 8.63 -3.52
CA ALA A 47 5.92 9.15 -2.73
C ALA A 47 5.59 10.52 -2.12
N GLU A 48 4.81 11.34 -2.82
CA GLU A 48 4.39 12.65 -2.32
C GLU A 48 3.41 12.61 -1.14
N ASP A 49 2.77 11.46 -0.89
CA ASP A 49 1.89 11.22 0.25
C ASP A 49 2.67 10.65 1.46
N VAL A 50 3.99 10.47 1.34
CA VAL A 50 4.88 9.86 2.32
C VAL A 50 5.92 10.86 2.83
N ARG A 51 6.11 10.92 4.15
CA ARG A 51 7.19 11.67 4.81
C ARG A 51 8.51 10.90 4.73
N LEU A 52 9.12 10.93 3.55
CA LEU A 52 10.34 10.17 3.24
C LEU A 52 11.54 10.56 4.12
N ASP A 53 11.57 11.79 4.62
CA ASP A 53 12.57 12.30 5.57
C ASP A 53 12.57 11.56 6.91
N LEU A 54 11.49 10.84 7.23
CA LEU A 54 11.35 10.03 8.45
C LEU A 54 11.74 8.55 8.25
N LEU A 55 12.16 8.16 7.05
CA LEU A 55 12.47 6.77 6.68
C LEU A 55 14.00 6.52 6.68
N THR A 56 14.59 6.56 7.86
CA THR A 56 16.02 6.28 8.09
C THR A 56 16.22 4.99 8.85
#